data_AF-A0A4S3PPI8-F1
#
_entry.id   AF-A0A4S3PPI8-F1
#
_cell.length_a   1.000
_cell.length_b   1.000
_cell.length_c   1.000
_cell.angle_alpha   90.00
_cell.angle_beta   90.00
_cell.angle_gamma   90.00
#
_symmetry.space_group_name_H-M   'P 1'
#
loop_
_entity.id
_entity.type
_entity.pdbx_description
1 polymer ?
#
loop_
_entity_poly.entity_id
_entity_poly.type
_entity_poly.pdbx_seq_one_letter_code
_entity_poly.pdbx_strand_id
1 'polypeptide(L)' 'MSKEQLLLKIEQKRTELVEIVLKHGFTATTTIKVSQDLDHLLNQYNTGRTQKSLSKG' A
#
# COMPACT_ATOMS: atom_id res chain seq x y z
N MET A 1 5.38 14.67 -3.76
CA MET A 1 5.70 13.48 -4.57
C MET A 1 4.84 13.53 -5.82
N SER A 2 5.41 13.28 -7.01
CA SER A 2 4.60 13.09 -8.21
C SER A 2 3.81 11.79 -8.13
N LYS A 3 2.77 11.68 -8.97
CA LYS A 3 1.96 10.46 -9.08
C LYS A 3 2.79 9.25 -9.52
N GLU A 4 3.78 9.46 -10.38
CA GLU A 4 4.72 8.43 -10.85
C GLU A 4 5.66 7.96 -9.73
N GLN A 5 6.19 8.88 -8.93
CA GLN A 5 6.99 8.52 -7.76
C GLN A 5 6.19 7.71 -6.75
N LEU A 6 4.90 8.01 -6.58
CA LEU A 6 4.01 7.27 -5.71
C LEU A 6 3.75 5.85 -6.24
N LEU A 7 3.51 5.70 -7.54
CA LEU A 7 3.39 4.39 -8.19
C LEU A 7 4.65 3.54 -8.03
N LEU A 8 5.84 4.12 -8.23
CA LEU A 8 7.09 3.42 -8.03
C LEU A 8 7.23 2.88 -6.60
N LYS A 9 6.89 3.70 -5.59
CA LYS A 9 6.90 3.27 -4.19
C LYS A 9 5.90 2.16 -3.90
N ILE A 10 4.71 2.20 -4.51
CA ILE A 10 3.71 1.14 -4.38
C ILE A 10 4.28 -0.18 -4.90
N GLU A 11 4.87 -0.21 -6.09
CA GLU A 11 5.43 -1.44 -6.66
C GLU A 11 6.63 -1.98 -5.87
N GLN A 12 7.50 -1.08 -5.37
CA GLN A 12 8.58 -1.46 -4.47
C GLN A 12 8.04 -2.11 -3.18
N LYS A 13 7.04 -1.49 -2.55
CA LYS A 13 6.44 -1.98 -1.31
C LYS A 13 5.66 -3.28 -1.51
N ARG A 14 5.03 -3.49 -2.68
CA ARG A 14 4.40 -4.76 -3.07
C ARG A 14 5.42 -5.88 -3.17
N THR A 15 6.56 -5.62 -3.80
CA THR A 15 7.64 -6.61 -3.90
C THR A 15 8.19 -6.98 -2.52
N GLU A 16 8.44 -5.98 -1.67
CA GLU A 16 8.86 -6.17 -0.28
C GLU A 16 7.84 -7.01 0.52
N LEU A 17 6.54 -6.73 0.36
CA LEU A 17 5.49 -7.50 1.02
C LEU A 17 5.54 -8.98 0.62
N VAL A 18 5.67 -9.28 -0.67
CA VAL A 18 5.76 -10.66 -1.17
C VAL A 18 6.98 -11.37 -0.57
N GLU A 19 8.15 -10.74 -0.56
CA GLU A 19 9.36 -11.31 0.03
C GLU A 19 9.20 -11.57 1.53
N ILE A 20 8.61 -10.63 2.28
CA ILE A 20 8.40 -10.77 3.71
C ILE A 20 7.37 -11.85 4.04
N VAL A 21 6.29 -11.95 3.26
CA VAL A 21 5.28 -13.02 3.37
C VAL A 21 5.93 -14.37 3.14
N LEU A 22 6.76 -14.52 2.10
CA LEU A 22 7.45 -15.77 1.79
C LEU A 22 8.41 -16.18 2.91
N LYS A 23 9.02 -15.20 3.60
CA LYS A 23 9.99 -15.45 4.67
C LYS A 23 9.37 -15.67 6.05
N HIS A 24 8.31 -14.95 6.40
CA HIS A 24 7.76 -14.90 7.77
C HIS A 24 6.29 -15.36 7.87
N GLY A 25 5.62 -15.57 6.74
CA GLY A 25 4.19 -15.86 6.69
C GLY A 25 3.31 -14.61 6.89
N PHE A 26 2.01 -14.77 6.66
CA PHE A 26 1.05 -13.67 6.67
C PHE A 26 0.76 -13.08 8.05
N THR A 27 0.90 -13.88 9.11
CA THR A 27 0.56 -13.47 10.49
C THR A 27 1.71 -12.81 11.23
N ALA A 28 2.91 -12.77 10.64
CA ALA A 28 4.04 -12.11 11.25
C ALA A 28 3.80 -10.60 11.36
N THR A 29 4.18 -10.02 12.49
CA THR A 29 4.06 -8.57 12.75
C THR A 29 4.77 -7.74 11.67
N THR A 30 5.88 -8.25 11.12
CA THR A 30 6.61 -7.62 10.02
C THR A 30 5.77 -7.54 8.75
N THR A 31 5.14 -8.66 8.37
CA THR A 31 4.24 -8.75 7.22
C THR A 31 3.05 -7.81 7.36
N ILE A 32 2.43 -7.77 8.54
CA ILE A 32 1.28 -6.89 8.82
C ILE A 32 1.67 -5.42 8.67
N LYS A 33 2.83 -5.01 9.22
CA LYS A 33 3.33 -3.63 9.09
C LYS A 33 3.55 -3.24 7.63
N VAL A 34 4.22 -4.09 6.85
CA VAL A 34 4.48 -3.80 5.44
C VAL A 34 3.19 -3.75 4.62
N SER A 35 2.19 -4.57 4.95
CA SER A 35 0.85 -4.48 4.36
C SER A 35 0.17 -3.14 4.68
N GLN A 36 0.24 -2.67 5.92
CA GLN A 36 -0.34 -1.39 6.32
C GLN A 36 0.33 -0.20 5.63
N ASP A 37 1.65 -0.24 5.47
CA ASP A 37 2.40 0.78 4.73
C ASP A 37 2.01 0.81 3.25
N LEU A 38 1.84 -0.36 2.64
CA LEU A 38 1.36 -0.49 1.27
C LEU A 38 -0.05 0.09 1.11
N ASP A 39 -0.96 -0.26 2.03
CA ASP A 39 -2.32 0.27 2.02
C ASP A 39 -2.35 1.79 2.17
N HIS A 40 -1.46 2.36 2.99
CA HIS A 40 -1.34 3.81 3.11
C HIS A 40 -0.92 4.46 1.78
N LEU A 41 0.05 3.88 1.07
CA LEU A 41 0.49 4.38 -0.24
C LEU A 41 -0.61 4.25 -1.30
N LEU A 42 -1.33 3.13 -1.33
CA LEU A 42 -2.48 2.91 -2.20
C LEU A 42 -3.59 3.92 -1.91
N ASN A 43 -3.88 4.16 -0.63
CA ASN A 43 -4.83 5.16 -0.21
C ASN A 43 -4.40 6.53 -0.68
N GLN A 44 -3.17 7.00 -0.43
CA GLN A 44 -2.69 8.29 -0.94
C GLN A 44 -2.83 8.43 -2.46
N TYR A 45 -2.54 7.36 -3.22
CA TYR A 45 -2.69 7.35 -4.67
C TYR A 45 -4.16 7.44 -5.10
N ASN A 46 -5.04 6.79 -4.34
CA ASN A 46 -6.48 6.78 -4.54
C ASN A 46 -7.19 8.03 -3.97
N THR A 47 -6.63 8.75 -2.98
CA THR A 47 -7.24 9.98 -2.44
C THR A 47 -7.28 11.08 -3.49
N GLY A 48 -6.33 11.07 -4.44
CA GLY A 48 -6.41 11.89 -5.65
C GLY A 48 -7.55 11.51 -6.61
N ARG A 49 -8.25 10.39 -6.38
CA ARG A 49 -9.42 9.91 -7.13
C ARG A 49 -10.74 9.96 -6.32
N THR A 50 -10.70 10.04 -4.99
CA THR A 50 -11.89 9.80 -4.12
C THR A 50 -12.59 11.04 -3.55
N GLN A 51 -12.30 12.27 -3.98
CA GLN A 51 -13.25 13.38 -3.76
C GLN A 51 -14.64 13.14 -4.40
N LYS A 52 -14.83 12.05 -5.16
CA LYS A 52 -16.11 11.68 -5.78
C LYS A 52 -16.92 10.57 -5.06
N SER A 53 -16.41 9.93 -4.01
CA SER A 53 -17.07 8.71 -3.47
C SER A 53 -17.20 8.57 -1.94
N LEU A 54 -16.98 9.62 -1.15
CA LEU A 54 -17.31 9.61 0.29
C LEU A 54 -18.49 10.53 0.64
N SER A 55 -19.39 10.74 -0.31
CA SER A 55 -20.78 11.05 -0.03
C SER A 55 -21.58 9.76 -0.24
N LYS A 56 -22.25 9.30 0.81
CA LYS A 56 -23.21 8.19 0.92
C LYS A 56 -22.64 6.84 1.39
N GLY A 57 -23.17 6.42 2.54
CA GLY A 57 -22.97 5.14 3.19
C GLY A 57 -23.25 5.27 4.67
#